data_AF-K0VW55-F1
#
_entry.id   AF-K0VW55-F1
#
_cell.length_a   1.000
_cell.length_b   1.000
_cell.length_c   1.000
_cell.angle_alpha   90.00
_cell.angle_beta   90.00
_cell.angle_gamma   90.00
#
_symmetry.space_group_name_H-M   'P 1'
#
loop_
_entity.id
_entity.type
_entity.pdbx_description
1 polymer ?
#
loop_
_entity_poly.entity_id
_entity_poly.type
_entity_poly.pdbx_seq_one_letter_code
_entity_poly.pdbx_strand_id
1 'polypeptide(L)' 'MLSQVLDKVCDERGLLKTTPEAERIGAVIIQLYRQGVKDSGKLADLAKTYL' A
#
# COMPACT_ATOMS: atom_id res chain seq x y z
N MET A 1 -6.67 4.96 7.82
CA MET A 1 -7.18 5.22 6.45
C MET A 1 -6.25 4.57 5.42
N LEU A 2 -6.73 4.18 4.23
CA LEU A 2 -5.88 3.53 3.22
C LEU A 2 -4.70 4.41 2.76
N SER A 3 -4.88 5.73 2.78
CA SER A 3 -3.79 6.69 2.52
C SER A 3 -2.63 6.51 3.51
N GLN A 4 -2.89 6.33 4.80
CA GLN A 4 -1.83 6.10 5.80
C GLN A 4 -1.09 4.78 5.59
N VAL A 5 -1.75 3.77 5.02
CA VAL A 5 -1.11 2.50 4.65
C VAL A 5 -0.16 2.73 3.47
N LEU A 6 -0.60 3.44 2.43
CA LEU A 6 0.25 3.79 1.31
C LEU A 6 1.44 4.64 1.74
N ASP A 7 1.22 5.64 2.59
CA ASP A 7 2.25 6.52 3.14
C ASP A 7 3.35 5.71 3.83
N LYS A 8 2.95 4.80 4.73
CA LYS A 8 3.88 3.91 5.43
C LYS A 8 4.71 3.06 4.47
N VAL A 9 4.07 2.45 3.46
CA VAL A 9 4.79 1.60 2.49
C VAL A 9 5.75 2.43 1.64
N CYS A 10 5.34 3.62 1.20
CA CYS A 10 6.19 4.52 0.43
C CYS A 10 7.39 5.01 1.25
N ASP A 11 7.19 5.42 2.50
CA ASP A 11 8.25 5.91 3.38
C ASP A 11 9.29 4.80 3.65
N GLU A 12 8.84 3.59 3.93
CA GLU A 12 9.73 2.44 4.17
C GLU A 12 10.52 2.04 2.91
N ARG A 13 10.00 2.32 1.72
CA ARG A 13 10.66 2.02 0.43
C ARG A 13 11.43 3.22 -0.15
N GLY A 14 11.39 4.39 0.50
CA GLY A 14 11.99 5.61 -0.02
C GLY A 14 11.33 6.11 -1.33
N LEU A 15 10.05 5.81 -1.52
CA LEU A 15 9.29 6.17 -2.72
C LEU A 15 8.54 7.49 -2.53
N LEU A 16 8.56 8.34 -3.55
CA LEU A 16 7.64 9.48 -3.61
C LEU A 16 6.25 8.98 -4.05
N LYS A 17 5.20 9.55 -3.45
CA LYS A 17 3.80 9.19 -3.76
C LYS A 17 3.37 9.49 -5.20
N THR A 18 4.13 10.34 -5.90
CA THR A 18 3.89 10.72 -7.30
C THR A 18 4.53 9.76 -8.29
N THR A 19 5.24 8.73 -7.82
CA THR A 19 5.85 7.74 -8.71
C THR A 19 4.81 6.76 -9.24
N PRO A 20 4.97 6.24 -10.47
CA PRO A 20 4.15 5.14 -10.98
C PRO A 20 4.17 3.90 -10.07
N GLU A 21 5.25 3.72 -9.30
CA GLU A 21 5.36 2.63 -8.34
C GLU A 21 4.41 2.82 -7.14
N ALA A 22 4.34 4.03 -6.58
CA ALA A 22 3.39 4.36 -5.53
C ALA A 22 1.92 4.20 -6.00
N GLU A 23 1.62 4.55 -7.26
CA GLU A 23 0.29 4.33 -7.84
C GLU A 23 -0.06 2.83 -7.90
N ARG A 24 0.89 1.98 -8.32
CA ARG A 24 0.71 0.52 -8.33
C ARG A 24 0.48 -0.03 -6.91
N ILE A 25 1.26 0.42 -5.93
CA ILE A 25 1.09 0.03 -4.52
C ILE A 25 -0.31 0.43 -4.02
N GLY A 26 -0.75 1.65 -4.32
CA GLY A 26 -2.09 2.12 -3.97
C GLY A 26 -3.20 1.25 -4.55
N ALA A 27 -3.07 0.83 -5.81
CA ALA A 27 -4.01 -0.08 -6.45
C ALA A 27 -4.07 -1.45 -5.73
N VAL A 28 -2.92 -2.02 -5.36
CA VAL A 28 -2.84 -3.28 -4.60
C VAL A 28 -3.52 -3.14 -3.23
N ILE A 29 -3.24 -2.07 -2.48
CA ILE A 29 -3.86 -1.80 -1.18
C ILE A 29 -5.40 -1.74 -1.30
N ILE A 30 -5.91 -1.05 -2.32
CA ILE A 30 -7.36 -0.95 -2.57
C ILE A 30 -7.96 -2.33 -2.88
N GLN A 31 -7.29 -3.15 -3.69
CA GLN A 31 -7.74 -4.51 -4.02
C GLN A 31 -7.80 -5.39 -2.77
N LEU A 32 -6.74 -5.42 -1.96
CA LEU A 32 -6.70 -6.20 -0.72
C LEU A 32 -7.80 -5.76 0.27
N TYR A 33 -8.05 -4.46 0.38
CA TYR A 33 -9.14 -3.94 1.22
C TYR A 33 -10.52 -4.41 0.74
N ARG A 34 -10.74 -4.46 -0.58
CA ARG A 34 -11.96 -4.98 -1.20
C ARG A 34 -12.12 -6.49 -1.00
N GLN A 35 -11.02 -7.24 -0.94
CA GLN A 35 -11.01 -8.68 -0.63
C GLN A 35 -11.27 -8.99 0.86
N GLY A 36 -11.38 -7.97 1.71
CA GLY A 36 -11.74 -8.12 3.12
C GLY A 36 -10.58 -7.93 4.10
N VAL A 37 -9.37 -7.61 3.63
CA VAL A 37 -8.27 -7.26 4.54
C VAL A 37 -8.51 -5.87 5.12
N LYS A 38 -9.01 -5.80 6.36
CA LYS A 38 -9.34 -4.53 7.03
C LYS A 38 -8.23 -4.01 7.93
N ASP A 39 -7.31 -4.88 8.33
CA ASP A 39 -6.19 -4.50 9.17
C ASP A 39 -5.14 -3.74 8.36
N SER A 40 -4.79 -2.54 8.84
CA SER A 40 -3.87 -1.64 8.14
C SER A 40 -2.42 -2.15 8.14
N GLY A 41 -2.01 -2.89 9.18
CA GLY A 41 -0.68 -3.52 9.23
C GLY A 41 -0.56 -4.63 8.19
N LYS A 42 -1.54 -5.53 8.15
CA LYS A 42 -1.62 -6.61 7.15
C LYS A 42 -1.67 -6.05 5.73
N LEU A 43 -2.41 -4.97 5.48
CA LEU A 43 -2.42 -4.33 4.16
C LEU A 43 -1.03 -3.83 3.76
N ALA A 44 -0.28 -3.22 4.68
CA ALA A 44 1.08 -2.75 4.40
C ALA A 44 2.02 -3.94 4.10
N ASP A 45 1.98 -4.99 4.91
CA ASP A 45 2.88 -6.14 4.75
C ASP A 45 2.60 -6.92 3.47
N LEU A 46 1.32 -7.10 3.12
CA LEU A 46 0.92 -7.72 1.86
C LEU A 46 1.32 -6.84 0.67
N ALA A 47 1.07 -5.52 0.71
CA ALA A 47 1.44 -4.63 -0.38
C ALA A 47 2.95 -4.60 -0.63
N LYS A 48 3.78 -4.72 0.43
CA LYS A 48 5.25 -4.85 0.32
C LYS A 48 5.72 -6.17 -0.28
N THR A 49 4.87 -7.18 -0.41
CA THR A 49 5.27 -8.48 -0.98
C THR A 49 4.98 -8.55 -2.49
N TYR A 50 4.15 -7.65 -3.02
CA TYR A 50 3.67 -7.67 -4.41
C TYR A 50 4.60 -6.97 -5.42
N LEU A 51 5.70 -6.36 -4.97
CA LEU A 51 6.70 -5.63 -5.78
C LEU A 51 8.09 -5.83 -5.19
#